data_AF-A0A4Z0H3R3-F1
#
_entry.id   AF-A0A4Z0H3R3-F1
#
_cell.length_a   1.000
_cell.length_b   1.000
_cell.length_c   1.000
_cell.angle_alpha   90.00
_cell.angle_beta   90.00
_cell.angle_gamma   90.00
#
_symmetry.space_group_name_H-M   'P 1'
#
loop_
_entity.id
_entity.type
_entity.pdbx_description
1 polymer ?
#
loop_
_entity_poly.entity_id
_entity_poly.type
_entity_poly.pdbx_seq_one_letter_code
_entity_poly.pdbx_strand_id
1 'polypeptide(L)'
;MSRYLHQIEPEEVRFLLDFNELKELVIDMLGDAKDLVTVEISFDQMEDFTGASIIRPMVKLREISKLNEEQRHLILDTGLSIDREPFDNGDYIMEEIFGPEYTVASATNDADGPFFTIEMPYRFYLEQKEKK
;
A
#
# COMPACT_ATOMS: atom_id res chain seq x y z
N MET A 1 -35.12 24.74 16.44
CA MET A 1 -33.78 24.19 16.74
C MET A 1 -33.71 22.78 16.18
N SER A 2 -33.10 22.58 14.99
CA SER A 2 -32.56 21.31 14.46
C SER A 2 -32.33 21.42 12.94
N ARG A 3 -31.26 22.08 12.50
CA ARG A 3 -30.77 22.01 11.10
C ARG A 3 -29.28 21.65 10.99
N TYR A 4 -28.56 21.54 12.11
CA TYR A 4 -27.12 21.26 12.12
C TYR A 4 -26.77 19.77 12.01
N LEU A 5 -27.75 18.86 12.20
CA LEU A 5 -27.54 17.40 12.17
C LEU A 5 -27.64 16.79 10.76
N HIS A 6 -27.93 17.59 9.72
CA HIS A 6 -28.06 17.10 8.33
C HIS A 6 -26.86 17.40 7.44
N GLN A 7 -25.75 17.87 8.01
CA GLN A 7 -24.51 18.18 7.27
C GLN A 7 -23.27 17.66 8.00
N ILE A 8 -23.36 16.49 8.63
CA ILE A 8 -22.15 15.79 9.08
C ILE A 8 -21.68 14.97 7.89
N GLU A 9 -20.89 15.60 7.02
CA GLU A 9 -20.09 14.86 6.05
C GLU A 9 -18.95 14.19 6.80
N PRO A 10 -18.71 12.88 6.59
CA PRO A 10 -17.53 12.25 7.17
C PRO A 10 -16.27 12.94 6.64
N GLU A 11 -15.31 13.19 7.52
CA GLU A 11 -14.04 13.83 7.14
C GLU A 11 -13.08 12.80 6.50
N GLU A 12 -13.05 11.59 7.06
CA GLU A 12 -12.12 10.52 6.69
C GLU A 12 -12.83 9.16 6.60
N VAL A 13 -12.28 8.28 5.76
CA VAL A 13 -12.66 6.87 5.64
C VAL A 13 -11.47 6.03 6.07
N ARG A 14 -11.75 5.00 6.86
CA ARG A 14 -10.75 4.03 7.32
C ARG A 14 -10.89 2.72 6.59
N PHE A 15 -9.77 2.21 6.11
CA PHE A 15 -9.63 0.89 5.52
C PHE A 15 -8.72 0.04 6.41
N LEU A 16 -9.05 -1.24 6.52
CA LEU A 16 -8.17 -2.25 7.09
C LEU A 16 -7.65 -3.06 5.91
N LEU A 17 -6.33 -3.13 5.78
CA LEU A 17 -5.68 -3.89 4.71
C LEU A 17 -4.76 -4.92 5.33
N ASP A 18 -5.10 -6.19 5.16
CA ASP A 18 -4.30 -7.29 5.68
C ASP A 18 -3.01 -7.43 4.86
N PHE A 19 -1.91 -7.86 5.47
CA PHE A 19 -0.66 -8.03 4.74
C PHE A 19 -0.75 -9.15 3.71
N ASN A 20 -1.58 -10.16 3.99
CA ASN A 20 -1.85 -11.23 3.03
C ASN A 20 -2.63 -10.70 1.82
N GLU A 21 -3.64 -9.85 2.06
CA GLU A 21 -4.40 -9.20 0.98
C GLU A 21 -3.48 -8.29 0.15
N LEU A 22 -2.64 -7.47 0.80
CA LEU A 22 -1.64 -6.67 0.11
C LEU A 22 -0.70 -7.55 -0.72
N LYS A 23 -0.20 -8.65 -0.15
CA LYS A 23 0.69 -9.58 -0.86
C LYS A 23 0.01 -10.18 -2.10
N GLU A 24 -1.25 -10.56 -2.01
CA GLU A 24 -2.03 -11.06 -3.16
C GLU A 24 -2.15 -9.99 -4.25
N LEU A 25 -2.46 -8.74 -3.88
CA LEU A 25 -2.51 -7.61 -4.82
C LEU A 25 -1.16 -7.38 -5.51
N VAL A 26 -0.05 -7.45 -4.77
CA VAL A 26 1.30 -7.33 -5.38
C VAL A 26 1.57 -8.46 -6.37
N ILE A 27 1.18 -9.69 -6.03
CA ILE A 27 1.35 -10.85 -6.90
C ILE A 27 0.53 -10.68 -8.18
N ASP A 28 -0.68 -10.15 -8.08
CA ASP A 28 -1.55 -9.86 -9.22
C ASP A 28 -0.96 -8.75 -10.10
N MET A 29 -0.39 -7.69 -9.51
CA MET A 29 0.31 -6.62 -10.24
C MET A 29 1.57 -7.12 -10.95
N LEU A 30 2.27 -8.09 -10.37
CA LEU A 30 3.44 -8.72 -10.99
C LEU A 30 3.07 -9.55 -12.23
N GLY A 31 1.83 -10.03 -12.34
CA GLY A 31 1.35 -10.77 -13.51
C GLY A 31 2.24 -11.96 -13.88
N ASP A 32 2.80 -11.95 -15.09
CA ASP A 32 3.71 -12.99 -15.59
C ASP A 32 5.05 -13.04 -14.82
N ALA A 33 5.38 -11.99 -14.07
CA ALA A 33 6.61 -11.89 -13.28
C ALA A 33 6.53 -12.59 -11.92
N LYS A 34 5.33 -13.02 -11.49
CA LYS A 34 5.10 -13.52 -10.13
C LYS A 34 5.96 -14.72 -9.75
N ASP A 35 6.29 -15.58 -10.71
CA ASP A 35 7.07 -16.80 -10.47
C ASP A 35 8.59 -16.53 -10.45
N LEU A 36 9.01 -15.28 -10.72
CA LEU A 36 10.42 -14.86 -10.73
C LEU A 36 10.88 -14.38 -9.35
N VAL A 37 9.95 -13.90 -8.52
CA VAL A 37 10.24 -13.25 -7.25
C VAL A 37 9.36 -13.76 -6.11
N THR A 38 9.90 -13.73 -4.90
CA THR A 38 9.13 -13.89 -3.67
C THR A 38 8.80 -12.51 -3.11
N VAL A 39 7.53 -12.28 -2.80
CA VAL A 39 7.05 -11.05 -2.17
C VAL A 39 7.04 -11.19 -0.64
N GLU A 40 7.66 -10.23 0.02
CA GLU A 40 7.67 -10.08 1.47
C GLU A 40 7.13 -8.69 1.83
N ILE A 41 6.09 -8.66 2.65
CA ILE A 41 5.44 -7.45 3.13
C ILE A 41 5.93 -7.18 4.55
N SER A 42 6.42 -5.96 4.78
CA SER A 42 6.79 -5.46 6.10
C SER A 42 6.40 -3.99 6.21
N PHE A 43 6.79 -3.34 7.29
CA PHE A 43 6.64 -1.91 7.48
C PHE A 43 7.82 -1.36 8.25
N ASP A 44 8.08 -0.08 8.06
CA ASP A 44 9.01 0.68 8.89
C ASP A 44 8.27 1.77 9.66
N GLN A 45 8.79 2.12 10.83
CA GLN A 45 8.31 3.24 11.64
C GLN A 45 9.40 4.29 11.69
N MET A 46 9.17 5.41 11.02
CA MET A 46 10.08 6.54 11.00
C MET A 46 9.52 7.68 11.83
N GLU A 47 10.38 8.49 12.42
CA GLU A 47 9.98 9.77 13.02
C GLU A 47 10.17 10.88 12.00
N ASP A 48 9.12 11.68 11.77
CA ASP A 48 9.21 12.89 10.96
C ASP A 48 9.92 14.03 11.72
N PHE A 49 10.29 15.10 11.00
CA PHE A 49 10.88 16.32 11.58
C PHE A 49 10.01 16.99 12.66
N THR A 50 8.72 16.64 12.70
CA THR A 50 7.76 17.09 13.71
C THR A 50 7.72 16.21 14.97
N GLY A 51 8.44 15.08 14.97
CA GLY A 51 8.40 14.06 16.03
C GLY A 51 7.18 13.13 15.94
N ALA A 52 6.40 13.22 14.87
CA ALA A 52 5.30 12.29 14.61
C ALA A 52 5.83 10.96 14.05
N SER A 53 5.30 9.84 14.52
CA SER A 53 5.62 8.52 13.97
C SER A 53 4.85 8.31 12.66
N ILE A 54 5.58 8.12 11.57
CA ILE A 54 5.07 7.76 10.25
C ILE A 54 5.34 6.28 10.04
N ILE A 55 4.30 5.58 9.59
CA ILE A 55 4.38 4.16 9.23
C ILE A 55 4.46 4.07 7.71
N ARG A 56 5.51 3.44 7.20
CA ARG A 56 5.71 3.26 5.77
C ARG A 56 5.64 1.78 5.40
N PRO A 57 4.70 1.38 4.54
CA PRO A 57 4.65 0.01 4.02
C PRO A 57 5.92 -0.31 3.23
N MET A 58 6.40 -1.54 3.36
CA MET A 58 7.56 -2.03 2.65
C MET A 58 7.21 -3.30 1.89
N VAL A 59 7.45 -3.28 0.58
CA VAL A 59 7.24 -4.42 -0.31
C VAL A 59 8.59 -4.83 -0.87
N LYS A 60 9.12 -5.91 -0.32
CA LYS A 60 10.42 -6.44 -0.72
C LYS A 60 10.22 -7.59 -1.70
N LEU A 61 10.81 -7.43 -2.89
CA LEU A 61 10.91 -8.49 -3.88
C LEU A 61 12.26 -9.20 -3.72
N ARG A 62 12.25 -10.53 -3.60
CA ARG A 62 13.47 -11.35 -3.57
C ARG A 62 13.50 -12.27 -4.78
N GLU A 63 14.59 -12.26 -5.53
CA GLU A 63 14.77 -13.18 -6.66
C GLU A 63 14.73 -14.65 -6.19
N ILE A 64 13.93 -15.49 -6.86
CA ILE A 64 13.89 -16.94 -6.58
C ILE A 64 15.10 -17.64 -7.20
N SER A 65 15.57 -17.12 -8.34
CA SER A 65 16.76 -17.60 -9.05
C SER A 65 17.46 -16.44 -9.75
N LYS A 66 18.70 -16.65 -10.24
CA LYS A 66 19.44 -15.59 -10.95
C LYS A 66 18.66 -15.12 -12.18
N LEU A 67 18.09 -13.93 -12.09
CA LEU A 67 17.32 -13.33 -13.19
C LEU A 67 18.24 -12.86 -14.31
N ASN A 68 17.82 -13.08 -15.55
CA ASN A 68 18.44 -12.44 -16.71
C ASN A 68 17.89 -11.01 -16.93
N GLU A 69 18.44 -10.29 -17.89
CA GLU A 69 18.06 -8.90 -18.18
C GLU A 69 16.59 -8.77 -18.62
N GLU A 70 16.11 -9.68 -19.47
CA GLU A 70 14.71 -9.70 -19.91
C GLU A 70 13.72 -9.87 -18.75
N GLN A 71 14.03 -10.78 -17.82
CA GLN A 71 13.23 -11.03 -16.61
C GLN A 71 13.24 -9.84 -15.66
N ARG A 72 14.36 -9.12 -15.54
CA ARG A 72 14.43 -7.87 -14.76
C ARG A 72 13.59 -6.78 -15.39
N HIS A 73 13.63 -6.63 -16.72
CA HIS A 73 12.77 -5.68 -17.43
C HIS A 73 11.29 -5.99 -17.25
N LEU A 74 10.91 -7.28 -17.30
CA LEU A 74 9.53 -7.70 -17.12
C LEU A 74 8.98 -7.34 -15.73
N ILE A 75 9.82 -7.31 -14.68
CA ILE A 75 9.43 -6.82 -13.34
C ILE A 75 9.34 -5.29 -13.33
N LEU A 76 10.30 -4.59 -13.94
CA LEU A 76 10.30 -3.13 -14.01
C LEU A 76 9.09 -2.57 -14.77
N ASP A 77 8.60 -3.28 -15.77
CA ASP A 77 7.43 -2.92 -16.56
C ASP A 77 6.14 -2.91 -15.71
N THR A 78 6.10 -3.63 -14.58
CA THR A 78 4.98 -3.59 -13.63
C THR A 78 5.07 -2.42 -12.64
N GLY A 79 6.07 -1.54 -12.79
CA GLY A 79 6.35 -0.43 -11.87
C GLY A 79 7.12 -0.83 -10.60
N LEU A 80 7.29 -2.14 -10.36
CA LEU A 80 7.99 -2.67 -9.20
C LEU A 80 9.46 -2.91 -9.50
N SER A 81 10.30 -2.93 -8.46
CA SER A 81 11.74 -3.20 -8.64
C SER A 81 12.32 -4.00 -7.49
N ILE A 82 13.23 -4.92 -7.83
CA ILE A 82 14.04 -5.67 -6.85
C ILE A 82 15.19 -4.80 -6.33
N ASP A 83 15.72 -3.92 -7.17
CA ASP A 83 16.92 -3.12 -6.88
C ASP A 83 16.59 -1.80 -6.16
N ARG A 84 15.31 -1.40 -6.07
CA ARG A 84 14.85 -0.21 -5.34
C ARG A 84 14.65 -0.49 -3.86
N GLU A 85 14.53 0.58 -3.07
CA GLU A 85 14.22 0.45 -1.66
C GLU A 85 12.81 -0.14 -1.48
N PRO A 86 12.60 -1.08 -0.54
CA PRO A 86 11.30 -1.76 -0.42
C PRO A 86 10.13 -0.81 -0.16
N PHE A 87 10.38 0.35 0.45
CA PHE A 87 9.36 1.35 0.67
C PHE A 87 8.92 2.04 -0.63
N ASP A 88 9.77 2.14 -1.66
CA ASP A 88 9.37 2.73 -2.94
C ASP A 88 8.29 1.86 -3.61
N ASN A 89 8.48 0.54 -3.56
CA ASN A 89 7.47 -0.41 -4.01
C ASN A 89 6.21 -0.32 -3.15
N GLY A 90 6.37 -0.21 -1.82
CA GLY A 90 5.26 -0.07 -0.87
C GLY A 90 4.40 1.15 -1.17
N ASP A 91 5.01 2.31 -1.33
CA ASP A 91 4.33 3.55 -1.65
C ASP A 91 3.64 3.48 -3.01
N TYR A 92 4.34 2.95 -4.04
CA TYR A 92 3.76 2.78 -5.37
C TYR A 92 2.48 1.93 -5.34
N ILE A 93 2.51 0.80 -4.62
CA ILE A 93 1.36 -0.09 -4.52
C ILE A 93 0.20 0.57 -3.76
N MET A 94 0.49 1.30 -2.68
CA MET A 94 -0.55 2.00 -1.94
C MET A 94 -1.18 3.14 -2.76
N GLU A 95 -0.37 3.87 -3.54
CA GLU A 95 -0.88 4.89 -4.46
C GLU A 95 -1.77 4.29 -5.56
N GLU A 96 -1.43 3.11 -6.08
CA GLU A 96 -2.27 2.40 -7.06
C GLU A 96 -3.60 1.93 -6.45
N ILE A 97 -3.62 1.52 -5.18
CA ILE A 97 -4.83 1.02 -4.51
C ILE A 97 -5.75 2.16 -4.04
N PHE A 98 -5.19 3.14 -3.33
CA PHE A 98 -5.93 4.19 -2.62
C PHE A 98 -5.86 5.56 -3.31
N GLY A 99 -4.96 5.75 -4.28
CA GLY A 99 -4.65 7.05 -4.87
C GLY A 99 -3.56 7.80 -4.09
N PRO A 100 -3.23 9.03 -4.52
CA PRO A 100 -2.12 9.79 -3.95
C PRO A 100 -2.38 10.35 -2.54
N GLU A 101 -3.65 10.40 -2.11
CA GLU A 101 -4.05 11.01 -0.83
C GLU A 101 -4.51 9.93 0.16
N TYR A 102 -3.53 9.20 0.70
CA TYR A 102 -3.72 8.23 1.78
C TYR A 102 -2.72 8.48 2.91
N THR A 103 -3.03 7.95 4.10
CA THR A 103 -2.11 7.93 5.24
C THR A 103 -2.23 6.60 5.96
N VAL A 104 -1.11 5.98 6.28
CA VAL A 104 -1.09 4.77 7.11
C VAL A 104 -1.08 5.20 8.57
N ALA A 105 -2.24 5.10 9.21
CA ALA A 105 -2.45 5.52 10.59
C ALA A 105 -1.84 4.54 11.60
N SER A 106 -1.88 3.24 11.31
CA SER A 106 -1.29 2.20 12.16
C SER A 106 -0.89 0.95 11.37
N ALA A 107 0.09 0.21 11.89
CA ALA A 107 0.38 -1.17 11.50
C ALA A 107 0.30 -2.02 12.77
N THR A 108 -0.63 -2.97 12.80
CA THR A 108 -0.90 -3.80 13.98
C THR A 108 -0.65 -5.26 13.64
N ASN A 109 0.03 -5.97 14.54
CA ASN A 109 0.17 -7.43 14.48
C ASN A 109 -0.75 -8.02 15.56
N ASP A 110 -1.89 -8.57 15.16
CA ASP A 110 -2.80 -9.24 16.08
C ASP A 110 -2.81 -10.78 15.88
N ALA A 111 -3.80 -11.44 16.49
CA ALA A 111 -3.93 -12.90 16.43
C ALA A 111 -4.44 -13.42 15.06
N ASP A 112 -5.12 -12.57 14.30
CA ASP A 112 -5.68 -12.88 12.98
C ASP A 112 -4.67 -12.55 11.86
N GLY A 113 -3.73 -11.64 12.14
CA GLY A 113 -2.56 -11.39 11.30
C GLY A 113 -2.07 -9.95 11.38
N PRO A 114 -1.00 -9.63 10.65
CA PRO A 114 -0.55 -8.26 10.49
C PRO A 114 -1.46 -7.51 9.49
N PHE A 115 -1.90 -6.30 9.86
CA PHE A 115 -2.72 -5.42 9.01
C PHE A 115 -2.35 -3.94 9.15
N PHE A 116 -2.67 -3.18 8.11
CA PHE A 116 -2.57 -1.72 8.06
C PHE A 116 -3.93 -1.07 8.32
N THR A 117 -3.94 0.00 9.11
CA THR A 117 -5.07 0.94 9.15
C THR A 117 -4.73 2.13 8.26
N ILE A 118 -5.53 2.33 7.22
CA ILE A 118 -5.31 3.36 6.21
C ILE A 118 -6.44 4.37 6.31
N GLU A 119 -6.08 5.65 6.38
CA GLU A 119 -6.99 6.78 6.41
C GLU A 119 -6.92 7.51 5.06
N MET A 120 -8.08 7.85 4.52
CA MET A 120 -8.21 8.64 3.30
C MET A 120 -9.28 9.72 3.51
N PRO A 121 -9.07 10.97 3.09
CA PRO A 121 -10.10 11.99 3.20
C PRO A 121 -11.33 11.61 2.37
N TYR A 122 -12.52 11.77 2.94
CA TYR A 122 -13.77 11.28 2.34
C TYR A 122 -14.05 11.83 0.94
N ARG A 123 -13.60 13.05 0.65
CA ARG A 123 -13.72 13.68 -0.67
C ARG A 123 -13.00 12.86 -1.74
N PHE A 124 -11.77 12.41 -1.46
CA PHE A 124 -11.00 11.58 -2.39
C PHE A 124 -11.58 10.18 -2.52
N TYR A 125 -12.13 9.63 -1.44
CA TYR A 125 -12.86 8.35 -1.52
C TYR A 125 -14.01 8.42 -2.53
N LEU A 126 -14.79 9.50 -2.53
CA LEU A 126 -15.88 9.68 -3.49
C LEU A 126 -15.37 9.78 -4.93
N GLU A 127 -14.30 10.55 -5.16
CA GLU A 127 -13.68 10.68 -6.49
C GLU A 127 -13.13 9.34 -7.01
N GLN A 128 -12.53 8.52 -6.15
CA GLN A 128 -12.05 7.18 -6.51
C GLN A 128 -13.20 6.23 -6.83
N LYS A 129 -14.30 6.31 -6.08
CA LYS A 129 -15.48 5.48 -6.29
C LYS A 129 -16.19 5.79 -7.60
N GLU A 130 -16.19 7.05 -8.05
CA GLU A 130 -16.80 7.46 -9.32
C GLU A 130 -15.94 7.12 -10.55
N LYS A 131 -14.65 6.84 -10.37
CA LYS A 131 -13.71 6.45 -11.44
C LYS A 131 -13.68 4.95 -11.74
N LYS A 132 -14.13 4.09 -10.81
CA LYS A 132 -14.24 2.63 -10.98
C LYS A 132 -15.64 2.23 -11.47
#